data_AF-A0A0R2JI54-F1
#
_entry.id   AF-A0A0R2JI54-F1
#
_cell.length_a   1.000
_cell.length_b   1.000
_cell.length_c   1.000
_cell.angle_alpha   90.00
_cell.angle_beta   90.00
_cell.angle_gamma   90.00
#
_symmetry.space_group_name_H-M   'P 1'
#
loop_
_entity.id
_entity.type
_entity.pdbx_description
1 polymer ?
#
loop_
_entity_poly.entity_id
_entity_poly.type
_entity_poly.pdbx_seq_one_letter_code
_entity_poly.pdbx_strand_id
1 'polypeptide(L)' 'MQIREITVADNAQIKQIIQHSLKQEQLDIPGTAYFDPQLNDLYHYYQGIENAAYWVIADETTILGGIGIAPLNPSDEQHR' A
#
# COMPACT_ATOMS: atom_id res chain seq x y z
N MET A 1 16.38 -6.06 10.28
CA MET A 1 15.62 -4.98 9.60
C MET A 1 16.22 -4.64 8.24
N GLN A 2 15.43 -4.74 7.17
CA GLN A 2 15.81 -4.48 5.78
C GLN A 2 14.70 -3.71 5.07
N ILE A 3 15.06 -2.69 4.29
CA ILE A 3 14.15 -2.03 3.34
C ILE A 3 14.35 -2.67 1.96
N ARG A 4 13.25 -3.08 1.32
CA ARG A 4 13.25 -3.68 -0.01
C ARG A 4 11.92 -3.44 -0.71
N GLU A 5 11.86 -3.68 -2.01
CA GLU A 5 10.58 -3.73 -2.72
C GLU A 5 9.68 -4.83 -2.13
N ILE A 6 8.38 -4.60 -2.24
CA ILE A 6 7.35 -5.56 -1.84
C ILE A 6 7.45 -6.84 -2.68
N THR A 7 7.09 -7.96 -2.09
CA THR A 7 6.89 -9.24 -2.78
C THR A 7 5.44 -9.70 -2.60
N VAL A 8 4.99 -10.65 -3.42
CA VAL A 8 3.65 -11.25 -3.31
C VAL A 8 3.35 -11.75 -1.90
N ALA A 9 4.35 -12.28 -1.18
CA ALA A 9 4.21 -12.80 0.18
C ALA A 9 3.90 -11.72 1.23
N ASP A 10 4.23 -10.45 0.94
CA ASP A 10 4.06 -9.35 1.89
C ASP A 10 2.66 -8.74 1.83
N ASN A 11 1.90 -8.95 0.73
CA ASN A 11 0.59 -8.34 0.45
C ASN A 11 -0.38 -8.45 1.64
N ALA A 12 -0.48 -9.62 2.25
CA ALA A 12 -1.40 -9.85 3.37
C ALA A 12 -1.02 -9.03 4.62
N GLN A 13 0.26 -9.02 4.99
CA GLN A 13 0.74 -8.29 6.17
C GLN A 13 0.64 -6.78 5.97
N ILE A 14 1.04 -6.27 4.80
CA ILE A 14 1.01 -4.83 4.54
C ILE A 14 -0.43 -4.30 4.49
N LYS A 15 -1.38 -5.07 3.92
CA LYS A 15 -2.81 -4.73 3.95
C LYS A 15 -3.30 -4.56 5.39
N GLN A 16 -2.96 -5.50 6.28
CA GLN A 16 -3.38 -5.44 7.68
C GLN A 16 -2.81 -4.19 8.37
N ILE A 17 -1.54 -3.85 8.12
CA ILE A 17 -0.89 -2.65 8.68
C ILE A 17 -1.59 -1.38 8.21
N ILE A 18 -1.85 -1.24 6.91
CA ILE A 18 -2.53 -0.06 6.35
C ILE A 18 -3.94 0.08 6.92
N GLN A 19 -4.72 -1.01 6.92
CA GLN A 19 -6.07 -0.99 7.47
C GLN A 19 -6.08 -0.69 8.97
N HIS A 20 -5.16 -1.29 9.74
CA HIS A 20 -5.03 -0.98 11.17
C HIS A 20 -4.73 0.50 11.39
N SER A 21 -3.74 1.05 10.68
CA SER A 21 -3.35 2.47 10.79
C SER A 21 -4.52 3.40 10.47
N LEU A 22 -5.23 3.17 9.36
CA LEU A 22 -6.37 4.01 8.96
C LEU A 22 -7.53 3.90 9.97
N LYS A 23 -7.81 2.70 10.48
CA LYS A 23 -8.85 2.49 11.48
C LYS A 23 -8.55 3.19 12.81
N GLN A 24 -7.29 3.23 13.25
CA GLN A 24 -6.90 3.98 14.46
C GLN A 24 -7.26 5.46 14.32
N GLU A 25 -7.11 6.02 13.12
CA GLU A 25 -7.47 7.40 12.78
C GLU A 25 -8.95 7.58 12.38
N GLN A 26 -9.80 6.56 12.59
CA GLN A 26 -11.22 6.55 12.20
C GLN A 26 -11.46 6.80 10.70
N LEU A 27 -10.49 6.41 9.86
CA LEU A 27 -10.55 6.49 8.40
C LEU A 27 -11.04 5.18 7.76
N ASP A 28 -11.65 4.27 8.51
CA ASP A 28 -12.38 3.10 7.99
C ASP A 28 -13.77 3.49 7.45
N ILE A 29 -13.82 4.55 6.63
CA ILE A 29 -15.01 5.07 5.95
C ILE A 29 -14.88 4.96 4.41
N PRO A 30 -16.00 4.84 3.66
CA PRO A 30 -15.95 4.77 2.20
C PRO A 30 -15.22 5.97 1.57
N GLY A 31 -14.43 5.72 0.53
CA GLY A 31 -13.65 6.75 -0.17
C GLY A 31 -12.23 6.95 0.37
N THR A 32 -11.83 6.24 1.43
CA THR A 32 -10.42 6.20 1.87
C THR A 32 -9.73 4.96 1.31
N ALA A 33 -8.38 4.99 1.38
CA ALA A 33 -7.56 3.85 1.01
C ALA A 33 -7.92 2.54 1.76
N TYR A 34 -8.63 2.61 2.89
CA TYR A 34 -9.05 1.44 3.67
C TYR A 34 -9.86 0.44 2.84
N PHE A 35 -10.64 0.95 1.87
CA PHE A 35 -11.51 0.17 1.00
C PHE A 35 -10.99 0.02 -0.43
N ASP A 36 -9.78 0.51 -0.73
CA ASP A 36 -9.23 0.39 -2.07
C ASP A 36 -9.02 -1.08 -2.43
N PRO A 37 -9.53 -1.55 -3.59
CA PRO A 37 -9.38 -2.95 -3.99
C PRO A 37 -7.92 -3.35 -4.21
N GLN A 38 -7.08 -2.36 -4.55
CA GLN A 38 -5.65 -2.47 -4.77
C GLN A 38 -4.90 -2.98 -3.53
N LEU A 39 -5.41 -2.70 -2.31
CA LEU A 39 -4.79 -3.17 -1.06
C LEU A 39 -4.70 -4.70 -0.97
N ASN A 40 -5.52 -5.45 -1.71
CA ASN A 40 -5.43 -6.90 -1.72
C ASN A 40 -4.19 -7.42 -2.45
N ASP A 41 -3.62 -6.63 -3.37
CA ASP A 41 -2.50 -7.04 -4.21
C ASP A 41 -1.65 -5.84 -4.64
N LEU A 42 -0.96 -5.24 -3.67
CA LEU A 42 -0.10 -4.08 -3.90
C LEU A 42 1.12 -4.43 -4.76
N TYR A 43 1.63 -5.66 -4.67
CA TYR A 43 2.71 -6.13 -5.53
C TYR A 43 2.36 -6.00 -7.01
N HIS A 44 1.27 -6.63 -7.47
CA HIS A 44 0.92 -6.58 -8.88
C HIS A 44 0.39 -5.20 -9.29
N TYR A 45 -0.30 -4.50 -8.39
CA TYR A 45 -0.79 -3.14 -8.66
C TYR A 45 0.36 -2.18 -9.01
N TYR A 46 1.42 -2.12 -8.19
CA TYR A 46 2.55 -1.23 -8.44
C TYR A 46 3.42 -1.68 -9.61
N GLN A 47 3.52 -2.98 -9.90
CA GLN A 47 4.20 -3.47 -11.11
C GLN A 47 3.51 -3.03 -12.41
N GLY A 48 2.21 -2.77 -12.36
CA GLY A 48 1.43 -2.31 -13.51
C GLY A 48 1.59 -0.81 -13.82
N ILE A 49 2.31 -0.05 -12.98
CA ILE A 49 2.43 1.41 -13.09
C ILE A 49 3.86 1.78 -13.48
N GLU A 50 4.01 2.55 -14.56
CA GLU A 50 5.30 3.06 -15.00
C GLU A 50 5.86 4.07 -13.98
N ASN A 51 7.16 3.99 -13.69
CA ASN A 51 7.86 4.86 -12.73
C ASN A 51 7.26 4.82 -11.31
N ALA A 52 6.71 3.68 -10.91
CA ALA A 52 6.19 3.45 -9.57
C ALA A 52 6.88 2.26 -8.89
N ALA A 53 6.85 2.26 -7.56
CA ALA A 53 7.26 1.11 -6.76
C ALA A 53 6.65 1.18 -5.35
N TYR A 54 6.59 0.02 -4.70
CA TYR A 54 6.17 -0.11 -3.31
C TYR A 54 7.29 -0.76 -2.51
N TRP A 55 7.68 -0.13 -1.41
CA TRP A 55 8.71 -0.63 -0.50
C TRP A 55 8.11 -1.04 0.83
N VAL A 56 8.75 -2.03 1.45
CA VAL A 56 8.46 -2.49 2.80
C VAL A 56 9.71 -2.43 3.65
N ILE A 57 9.52 -2.19 4.95
CA ILE A 57 10.55 -2.46 5.95
C ILE A 57 10.21 -3.80 6.62
N ALA A 58 11.12 -4.75 6.53
CA ALA A 58 10.95 -6.11 7.02
C ALA A 58 11.97 -6.43 8.11
N ASP A 59 11.55 -7.19 9.12
CA ASP A 59 12.43 -7.86 10.05
C ASP A 59 12.18 -9.36 9.98
N GLU A 60 13.13 -10.09 9.39
CA GLU A 60 12.97 -11.48 8.97
C GLU A 60 11.73 -11.68 8.08
N THR A 61 10.71 -12.39 8.56
CA THR A 61 9.44 -12.65 7.86
C THR A 61 8.34 -11.64 8.24
N THR A 62 8.61 -10.71 9.15
CA THR A 62 7.63 -9.77 9.68
C THR A 62 7.72 -8.44 8.94
N ILE A 63 6.60 -7.95 8.42
CA ILE A 63 6.52 -6.61 7.83
C ILE A 63 6.17 -5.61 8.92
N LEU A 64 6.95 -4.53 9.00
CA LEU A 64 6.77 -3.47 10.00
C LEU A 64 6.07 -2.24 9.42
N GLY A 65 6.05 -2.10 8.10
CA GLY A 65 5.41 -0.99 7.40
C GLY A 65 5.78 -0.97 5.92
N GLY A 66 5.25 0.02 5.19
CA GLY A 66 5.57 0.20 3.78
C GLY A 66 5.08 1.52 3.22
N ILE A 67 5.54 1.83 2.01
CA ILE A 67 5.23 3.06 1.29
C ILE A 67 5.19 2.79 -0.20
N GLY A 68 4.18 3.37 -0.86
CA GLY A 68 4.06 3.38 -2.31
C GLY A 68 4.40 4.75 -2.87
N ILE A 69 5.14 4.78 -3.98
CA ILE A 69 5.43 5.99 -4.74
C ILE A 69 5.02 5.70 -6.18
N ALA A 70 4.15 6.54 -6.73
CA ALA A 70 3.69 6.45 -8.11
C ALA A 70 3.50 7.87 -8.67
N PRO A 71 3.58 8.06 -10.00
CA PRO A 71 3.17 9.31 -10.62
C PRO A 71 1.71 9.63 -10.29
N LEU A 72 1.39 10.91 -10.15
CA LEU A 72 -0.01 11.33 -10.03
C LEU A 72 -0.73 11.05 -11.34
N ASN A 73 -1.83 10.30 -11.30
CA ASN A 73 -2.67 10.15 -12.47
C ASN A 73 -3.47 11.44 -12.70
N PRO A 74 -3.51 11.99 -13.94
CA PRO A 74 -4.32 13.16 -14.27
C PRO A 74 -5.82 12.97 -13.98
N SER A 75 -6.32 11.73 -13.95
CA SER A 75 -7.71 11.42 -13.59
C SER A 75 -8.00 11.53 -12.10
N ASP A 76 -6.99 11.46 -11.23
CA ASP A 76 -7.16 11.55 -9.78
C ASP A 76 -7.37 13.02 -9.32
N GLU A 77 -7.29 13.97 -10.25
CA GLU A 77 -7.49 15.40 -10.00
C GLU A 77 -8.95 15.78 -9.70
N GLN A 78 -9.93 14.89 -10.02
CA GLN A 78 -11.36 15.15 -9.84
C GLN A 78 -11.88 15.02 -8.39
N HIS A 79 -11.04 14.58 -7.44
CA HIS A 79 -11.43 14.37 -6.03
C HIS A 79 -10.69 15.28 -5.03
N ARG A 80 -10.07 16.38 -5.48
CA ARG A 80 -9.52 17.42 -4.60
C ARG A 80 -10.53 18.50 -4.25
#